data_AF-A0A4C2EDA1-F1
#
_entry.id   AF-A0A4C2EDA1-F1
#
_cell.length_a   1.000
_cell.length_b   1.000
_cell.length_c   1.000
_cell.angle_alpha   90.00
_cell.angle_beta   90.00
_cell.angle_gamma   90.00
#
_symmetry.space_group_name_H-M   'P 1'
#
loop_
_entity.id
_entity.type
_entity.pdbx_description
1 polymer ?
#
loop_
_entity_poly.entity_id
_entity_poly.type
_entity_poly.pdbx_seq_one_letter_code
_entity_poly.pdbx_strand_id
1 'polypeptide(L)' 'MSSKASKSDMGMGLALLFGLVSVGAAVATATNSYNYAILHAQELDTGNLLVTSGGAFGLAMLAAGVAIVAIHAYDA' A
#
# COMPACT_ATOMS: atom_id res chain seq x y z
N MET A 1 31.43 9.79 -11.25
CA MET A 1 30.82 8.94 -10.20
C MET A 1 29.54 9.52 -9.59
N SER A 2 29.19 10.80 -9.79
CA SER A 2 28.03 11.44 -9.13
C SER A 2 26.64 10.95 -9.62
N SER A 3 26.43 10.72 -10.92
CA SER A 3 25.09 10.38 -11.44
C SER A 3 24.59 8.98 -11.10
N LYS A 4 25.48 8.00 -10.87
CA LYS A 4 25.07 6.63 -10.50
C LYS A 4 24.58 6.55 -9.06
N ALA A 5 25.26 7.24 -8.14
CA ALA A 5 24.82 7.36 -6.74
C ALA A 5 23.45 8.05 -6.67
N SER A 6 23.29 9.17 -7.38
CA SER A 6 22.00 9.89 -7.43
C SER A 6 20.85 9.06 -8.00
N LYS A 7 21.12 8.12 -8.92
CA LYS A 7 20.10 7.23 -9.48
C LYS A 7 19.67 6.16 -8.46
N SER A 8 20.63 5.53 -7.79
CA SER A 8 20.34 4.54 -6.73
C SER A 8 19.60 5.18 -5.54
N ASP A 9 19.99 6.40 -5.13
CA ASP A 9 19.30 7.15 -4.07
C ASP A 9 17.83 7.43 -4.41
N MET A 10 17.52 7.73 -5.68
CA MET A 10 16.15 7.93 -6.16
C MET A 10 15.32 6.64 -6.11
N GLY A 11 15.91 5.50 -6.48
CA GLY A 11 15.27 4.19 -6.39
C GLY A 11 14.90 3.84 -4.95
N MET A 12 15.85 4.02 -4.03
CA MET A 12 15.65 3.85 -2.59
C MET A 12 14.56 4.76 -2.02
N GLY A 13 14.57 6.05 -2.38
CA GLY A 13 13.57 7.01 -1.90
C GLY A 13 12.15 6.69 -2.36
N LEU A 14 11.97 6.33 -3.64
CA LEU A 14 10.68 5.94 -4.19
C LEU A 14 10.19 4.61 -3.61
N ALA A 15 11.08 3.63 -3.45
CA ALA A 15 10.76 2.36 -2.83
C ALA A 15 10.24 2.54 -1.40
N LEU A 16 10.89 3.42 -0.63
CA LEU A 16 10.48 3.73 0.74
C LEU A 16 9.12 4.44 0.78
N LEU A 17 8.90 5.43 -0.09
CA LEU A 17 7.63 6.14 -0.21
C LEU A 17 6.48 5.18 -0.50
N PHE A 18 6.59 4.40 -1.58
CA PHE A 18 5.53 3.48 -2.00
C PHE A 18 5.39 2.29 -1.05
N GLY A 19 6.47 1.85 -0.40
CA GLY A 19 6.42 0.88 0.68
C GLY A 19 5.59 1.39 1.86
N LEU A 20 5.78 2.64 2.29
CA LEU A 20 4.97 3.25 3.37
C LEU A 20 3.50 3.38 2.98
N VAL A 21 3.20 3.79 1.74
CA VAL A 21 1.83 3.83 1.22
C VAL A 21 1.21 2.43 1.23
N SER A 22 1.96 1.41 0.79
CA SER A 22 1.51 0.02 0.81
C SER A 22 1.16 -0.44 2.23
N VAL A 23 2.04 -0.18 3.20
CA VAL A 23 1.80 -0.54 4.59
C VAL A 23 0.59 0.20 5.16
N GLY A 24 0.47 1.50 4.93
CA GLY A 24 -0.68 2.29 5.39
C GLY A 24 -2.00 1.80 4.81
N ALA A 25 -2.03 1.47 3.52
CA ALA A 25 -3.21 0.91 2.86
C ALA A 25 -3.55 -0.51 3.37
N ALA A 26 -2.54 -1.33 3.68
CA ALA A 26 -2.75 -2.63 4.32
C ALA A 26 -3.34 -2.49 5.74
N VAL A 27 -2.88 -1.50 6.52
CA VAL A 27 -3.47 -1.20 7.84
C VAL A 27 -4.92 -0.76 7.70
N ALA A 28 -5.24 0.14 6.75
CA ALA A 28 -6.61 0.55 6.50
C ALA A 28 -7.52 -0.63 6.11
N THR A 29 -7.01 -1.55 5.28
CA THR A 29 -7.70 -2.80 4.94
C THR A 29 -8.01 -3.63 6.19
N ALA A 30 -7.01 -3.82 7.06
CA ALA A 30 -7.17 -4.59 8.28
C ALA A 30 -8.18 -3.95 9.23
N THR A 31 -8.09 -2.63 9.45
CA THR A 31 -9.02 -1.89 10.33
C THR A 31 -10.45 -1.94 9.81
N ASN A 32 -10.67 -1.70 8.52
CA ASN A 32 -12.00 -1.75 7.92
C ASN A 32 -12.59 -3.17 7.95
N SER A 33 -11.78 -4.20 7.73
CA SER A 33 -12.22 -5.60 7.80
C SER A 33 -12.54 -6.03 9.24
N TYR A 34 -11.78 -5.55 10.22
CA TYR A 34 -12.08 -5.79 11.63
C TYR A 34 -13.41 -5.13 12.03
N ASN A 35 -13.61 -3.86 11.65
CA ASN A 35 -14.87 -3.15 11.91
C ASN A 35 -16.05 -3.80 11.19
N TYR A 36 -15.85 -4.30 9.96
CA TYR A 36 -16.85 -5.09 9.25
C TYR A 36 -17.27 -6.30 10.09
N ALA A 37 -16.32 -7.08 10.62
CA ALA A 37 -16.64 -8.29 11.39
C ALA A 37 -17.48 -7.98 12.64
N ILE A 38 -17.17 -6.89 13.34
CA ILE A 38 -17.94 -6.46 14.52
C ILE A 38 -19.33 -5.99 14.12
N LEU A 39 -19.42 -5.03 13.21
CA LEU A 39 -20.69 -4.39 12.85
C LEU A 39 -21.63 -5.36 12.12
N HIS A 40 -21.08 -6.27 11.32
CA HIS A 40 -21.87 -7.28 10.63
C HIS A 40 -22.46 -8.31 11.61
N ALA A 41 -21.72 -8.66 12.66
CA ALA A 41 -22.25 -9.50 13.75
C ALA A 41 -23.36 -8.79 14.56
N GLN A 42 -23.44 -7.46 14.47
CA GLN A 42 -24.52 -6.65 15.07
C GLN A 42 -25.68 -6.41 14.09
N GLU A 43 -25.69 -7.06 12.93
CA GLU A 43 -26.69 -6.89 11.85
C GLU A 43 -26.82 -5.44 11.36
N LEU A 44 -25.75 -4.64 11.51
CA LEU A 44 -25.69 -3.28 10.99
C LEU A 44 -25.25 -3.28 9.51
N ASP A 45 -25.57 -2.21 8.79
CA ASP A 45 -25.12 -2.05 7.41
C ASP A 45 -23.59 -1.85 7.36
N THR A 46 -22.91 -2.77 6.67
CA THR A 46 -21.45 -2.81 6.55
C THR A 46 -20.97 -2.84 5.10
N GLY A 47 -21.85 -2.64 4.12
CA GLY A 47 -21.50 -2.76 2.70
C GLY A 47 -20.34 -1.85 2.29
N ASN A 48 -20.31 -0.63 2.80
CA ASN A 48 -19.23 0.33 2.51
C ASN A 48 -17.88 -0.09 3.11
N LEU A 49 -17.86 -0.78 4.25
CA LEU A 49 -16.61 -1.23 4.87
C LEU A 49 -15.91 -2.28 4.01
N LEU A 50 -16.66 -3.20 3.42
CA LEU A 50 -16.08 -4.25 2.58
C LEU A 50 -15.50 -3.68 1.27
N VAL A 51 -16.21 -2.73 0.65
CA VAL A 51 -15.75 -2.03 -0.57
C VAL A 51 -14.49 -1.23 -0.30
N THR A 52 -14.47 -0.46 0.81
CA THR A 52 -13.30 0.35 1.18
C THR A 52 -12.10 -0.52 1.58
N SER A 53 -12.30 -1.65 2.27
CA SER A 53 -11.26 -2.66 2.51
C SER A 53 -10.66 -3.19 1.20
N GLY A 54 -11.50 -3.59 0.24
CA GLY A 54 -11.02 -4.10 -1.06
C GLY A 54 -10.24 -3.06 -1.85
N GLY A 55 -10.71 -1.80 -1.85
CA GLY A 55 -10.00 -0.68 -2.48
C GLY A 55 -8.65 -0.40 -1.83
N ALA A 56 -8.59 -0.39 -0.49
CA ALA A 56 -7.34 -0.22 0.24
C ALA A 56 -6.35 -1.36 -0.02
N PHE A 57 -6.83 -2.60 -0.11
CA PHE A 57 -5.99 -3.75 -0.45
C PHE A 57 -5.40 -3.63 -1.87
N GLY A 58 -6.24 -3.28 -2.85
CA GLY A 58 -5.80 -3.06 -4.22
C GLY A 58 -4.76 -1.94 -4.31
N LEU A 59 -4.95 -0.85 -3.57
CA LEU A 59 -4.00 0.26 -3.47
C LEU A 59 -2.67 -0.22 -2.86
N ALA A 60 -2.72 -1.06 -1.83
CA ALA A 60 -1.53 -1.62 -1.20
C ALA A 60 -0.72 -2.46 -2.19
N MET A 61 -1.38 -3.36 -2.93
CA MET A 61 -0.73 -4.19 -3.94
C MET A 61 -0.13 -3.36 -5.07
N LEU A 62 -0.84 -2.33 -5.54
CA LEU A 62 -0.33 -1.42 -6.56
C LEU A 62 0.92 -0.67 -6.06
N ALA A 63 0.85 -0.10 -4.86
CA ALA A 63 1.98 0.62 -4.27
C ALA A 63 3.20 -0.30 -4.08
N ALA A 64 3.00 -1.52 -3.59
CA ALA A 64 4.06 -2.52 -3.48
C ALA A 64 4.71 -2.84 -4.84
N GLY A 65 3.90 -3.03 -5.89
CA GLY A 65 4.39 -3.25 -7.25
C GLY A 65 5.23 -2.07 -7.76
N VAL A 66 4.76 -0.85 -7.57
CA VAL A 66 5.49 0.37 -7.96
C VAL A 66 6.81 0.49 -7.19
N ALA A 67 6.83 0.16 -5.89
CA ALA A 67 8.06 0.16 -5.09
C ALA A 67 9.12 -0.79 -5.68
N ILE A 68 8.72 -2.01 -6.05
CA ILE A 68 9.63 -3.01 -6.63
C ILE A 68 10.16 -2.55 -8.00
N VAL A 69 9.29 -1.98 -8.84
CA VAL A 69 9.68 -1.43 -10.15
C VAL A 69 10.64 -0.25 -9.98
N ALA A 70 10.41 0.62 -8.98
CA ALA A 70 11.30 1.73 -8.70
C ALA A 70 12.71 1.25 -8.33
N ILE A 71 12.84 0.24 -7.47
CA ILE A 71 14.14 -0.35 -7.15
C ILE A 71 14.81 -0.85 -8.43
N HIS A 72 14.12 -1.64 -9.26
CA HIS A 72 14.71 -2.20 -10.48
C HIS A 72 15.07 -1.15 -11.52
N ALA A 73 14.27 -0.09 -11.69
CA ALA A 73 14.52 0.92 -12.72
C ALA A 73 15.68 1.87 -12.37
N TYR A 74 15.89 2.10 -11.08
CA TYR A 74 16.82 3.11 -10.58
C TYR A 74 18.09 2.53 -9.96
N ASP A 75 18.07 1.26 -9.52
CA ASP A 75 19.27 0.55 -9.03
C ASP A 75 19.99 -0.27 -10.13
N ALA A 76 19.40 -0.39 -11.33
CA ALA A 76 20.03 -0.97 -12.54
C ALA A 76 20.94 0.00 -13.32
#